data_AF-A0AAN8KZQ8-F1
#
_entry.id   AF-A0AAN8KZQ8-F1
#
_cell.length_a   1.000
_cell.length_b   1.000
_cell.length_c   1.000
_cell.angle_alpha   90.00
_cell.angle_beta   90.00
_cell.angle_gamma   90.00
#
_symmetry.space_group_name_H-M   'P 1'
#
loop_
_entity.id
_entity.type
_entity.pdbx_description
1 polymer ?
#
loop_
_entity_poly.entity_id
_entity_poly.type
_entity_poly.pdbx_seq_one_letter_code
_entity_poly.pdbx_strand_id
1 'polypeptide(L)'
;METVCCRPQEEVGVPDQPCASFGTYTILDSASHLILAQETVHVTEVKNSYWLETEGLERCLQHVEAHGCSIETLATDRHPSVRVHLRDSHADIWHEYDL
;
A
#
# COMPACT_ATOMS: atom_id res chain seq x y z
N MET A 1 0.90 -8.25 2.79
CA MET A 1 1.68 -7.03 2.52
C MET A 1 3.15 -7.32 2.81
N GLU A 2 4.05 -7.11 1.85
CA GLU A 2 5.49 -7.24 2.09
C GLU A 2 6.15 -5.86 1.93
N THR A 3 6.37 -5.17 3.05
CA THR A 3 7.20 -3.96 3.05
C THR A 3 8.66 -4.39 2.90
N VAL A 4 9.17 -4.37 1.66
CA VAL A 4 10.56 -4.72 1.40
C VAL A 4 11.47 -3.54 1.75
N CYS A 5 12.12 -3.64 2.91
CA CYS A 5 13.16 -2.70 3.32
C CYS A 5 14.48 -3.00 2.57
N CYS A 6 14.59 -2.57 1.32
CA CYS A 6 15.86 -2.58 0.60
C CYS A 6 16.74 -1.42 1.12
N ARG A 7 17.78 -1.74 1.90
CA ARG A 7 18.88 -0.80 2.16
C ARG A 7 19.81 -0.77 0.94
N PRO A 8 20.03 0.38 0.28
CA PRO A 8 21.16 0.51 -0.62
C PRO A 8 22.43 0.27 0.21
N GLN A 9 23.34 -0.60 -0.27
CA GLN A 9 24.71 -0.52 0.21
C GLN A 9 25.29 0.79 -0.32
N GLU A 10 25.90 1.57 0.58
CA GLU A 10 26.68 2.79 0.30
C GLU A 10 25.91 4.12 0.37
N GLU A 11 25.52 4.56 1.57
CA GLU A 11 25.48 5.99 1.92
C GLU A 11 25.76 6.12 3.44
N VAL A 12 26.93 6.71 3.76
CA VAL A 12 27.47 6.90 5.11
C VAL A 12 26.88 8.18 5.71
N GLY A 13 26.16 8.06 6.83
CA GLY A 13 26.13 9.10 7.88
C GLY A 13 25.12 10.24 7.75
N VAL A 14 23.81 9.96 7.72
CA VAL A 14 22.77 10.98 7.96
C VAL A 14 21.90 10.57 9.16
N PRO A 15 21.83 11.37 10.24
CA PRO A 15 20.92 11.11 11.37
C PRO A 15 19.47 11.44 10.95
N ASP A 16 18.50 10.63 11.40
CA ASP A 16 17.06 10.62 11.07
C ASP A 16 16.64 9.97 9.73
N GLN A 17 17.24 8.83 9.38
CA GLN A 17 16.81 8.02 8.24
C GLN A 17 15.45 7.31 8.48
N PRO A 18 14.51 7.35 7.53
CA PRO A 18 13.27 6.57 7.62
C PRO A 18 13.55 5.06 7.64
N CYS A 19 12.80 4.32 8.46
CA CYS A 19 13.00 2.87 8.65
C CYS A 19 12.85 2.05 7.36
N ALA A 20 12.07 2.55 6.39
CA ALA A 20 11.88 1.94 5.08
C ALA A 20 12.07 2.96 3.95
N SER A 21 12.81 2.57 2.91
CA SER A 21 13.05 3.39 1.72
C SER A 21 12.00 3.16 0.63
N PHE A 22 11.45 1.95 0.54
CA PHE A 22 10.44 1.58 -0.44
C PHE A 22 9.28 0.85 0.26
N GLY A 23 8.08 0.99 -0.30
CA GLY A 23 6.92 0.19 0.04
C GLY A 23 6.25 -0.31 -1.24
N THR A 24 5.95 -1.60 -1.30
CA THR A 24 5.23 -2.21 -2.41
C THR A 24 3.86 -2.67 -1.94
N TYR A 25 2.82 -2.29 -2.67
CA TYR A 25 1.45 -2.68 -2.43
C TYR A 25 0.92 -3.45 -3.63
N THR A 26 0.15 -4.50 -3.37
CA THR A 26 -0.39 -5.38 -4.41
C THR A 26 -1.84 -5.70 -4.08
N ILE A 27 -2.74 -5.56 -5.07
CA ILE A 27 -4.13 -6.01 -4.98
C ILE A 27 -4.25 -7.28 -5.82
N LEU A 28 -4.64 -8.37 -5.15
CA LEU A 28 -4.91 -9.67 -5.76
C LEU A 28 -6.42 -9.91 -5.75
N ASP A 29 -6.98 -10.28 -6.89
CA ASP A 29 -8.32 -10.84 -6.93
C ASP A 29 -8.28 -12.32 -6.51
N SER A 30 -8.98 -12.64 -5.42
CA SER A 30 -8.99 -13.99 -4.86
C SER A 30 -9.75 -14.99 -5.74
N ALA A 31 -10.70 -14.52 -6.55
CA ALA A 31 -11.52 -15.38 -7.41
C ALA A 31 -10.77 -15.80 -8.69
N SER A 32 -10.12 -14.87 -9.38
CA SER A 32 -9.36 -15.15 -10.61
C SER A 32 -7.89 -15.49 -10.35
N HIS A 33 -7.38 -15.27 -9.13
CA HIS A 33 -5.97 -15.38 -8.78
C HIS A 33 -5.05 -14.47 -9.60
N LEU A 34 -5.59 -13.35 -10.09
CA LEU A 34 -4.84 -12.36 -10.86
C LEU A 34 -4.46 -11.15 -10.01
N ILE A 35 -3.27 -10.61 -10.26
CA ILE A 35 -2.85 -9.34 -9.70
C ILE A 35 -3.54 -8.24 -10.51
N LEU A 36 -4.43 -7.49 -9.85
CA LEU A 36 -5.16 -6.39 -10.46
C LEU A 36 -4.31 -5.12 -10.55
N ALA A 37 -3.50 -4.87 -9.52
CA ALA A 37 -2.61 -3.73 -9.46
C ALA A 37 -1.40 -4.04 -8.57
N GLN A 38 -0.26 -3.43 -8.91
CA GLN A 38 0.94 -3.43 -8.08
C GLN A 38 1.64 -2.09 -8.20
N GLU A 39 1.90 -1.45 -7.07
CA GLU A 39 2.52 -0.13 -7.00
C GLU A 39 3.71 -0.16 -6.04
N THR A 40 4.81 0.48 -6.42
CA THR A 40 5.99 0.65 -5.56
C THR A 40 6.24 2.13 -5.36
N VAL A 41 6.29 2.55 -4.11
CA VAL A 41 6.46 3.94 -3.69
C VAL A 41 7.80 4.08 -2.99
N HIS A 42 8.56 5.10 -3.37
CA HIS A 42 9.78 5.49 -2.67
C HIS A 42 9.48 6.52 -1.58
N VAL A 43 10.22 6.49 -0.47
CA VAL A 43 9.97 7.37 0.69
C VAL A 43 10.10 8.85 0.37
N THR A 44 10.81 9.23 -0.69
CA THR A 44 10.90 10.63 -1.16
C THR A 44 9.63 11.14 -1.82
N GLU A 45 8.73 10.26 -2.22
CA GLU A 45 7.43 10.62 -2.81
C GLU A 45 6.38 10.93 -1.73
N VAL A 46 6.66 10.56 -0.47
CA VAL A 46 5.75 10.70 0.67
C VAL A 46 6.42 11.47 1.80
N LYS A 47 5.65 11.84 2.84
CA LYS A 47 6.15 12.65 3.95
C LYS A 47 7.19 11.91 4.81
N ASN A 48 6.97 10.61 5.01
CA ASN A 48 7.87 9.70 5.72
C ASN A 48 7.40 8.26 5.48
N SER A 49 8.16 7.28 5.98
CA SER A 49 7.89 5.85 5.75
C SER A 49 6.53 5.35 6.23
N TYR A 50 5.85 6.04 7.16
CA TYR A 50 4.52 5.67 7.62
C TYR A 50 3.44 5.80 6.52
N TRP A 51 3.69 6.68 5.53
CA TRP A 51 2.74 6.95 4.45
C TRP A 51 2.91 6.03 3.24
N LEU A 52 3.98 5.24 3.19
CA LEU A 52 4.26 4.35 2.05
C LEU A 52 3.12 3.37 1.78
N GLU A 53 2.50 2.88 2.84
CA GLU A 53 1.45 1.87 2.79
C GLU A 53 0.14 2.46 2.26
N THR A 54 -0.26 3.60 2.82
CA THR A 54 -1.47 4.30 2.42
C THR A 54 -1.35 4.84 1.00
N GLU A 55 -0.20 5.41 0.63
CA GLU A 55 0.07 5.88 -0.72
C GLU A 55 0.07 4.73 -1.73
N GLY A 56 0.71 3.60 -1.40
CA GLY A 56 0.73 2.41 -2.26
C GLY A 56 -0.67 1.82 -2.47
N LEU A 57 -1.48 1.75 -1.41
CA LEU A 57 -2.88 1.32 -1.47
C LEU A 57 -3.70 2.26 -2.36
N GLU A 58 -3.61 3.57 -2.15
CA GLU A 58 -4.38 4.57 -2.89
C GLU A 58 -4.07 4.51 -4.40
N ARG A 59 -2.79 4.43 -4.76
CA ARG A 59 -2.37 4.27 -6.17
C ARG A 59 -2.93 2.97 -6.77
N CYS A 60 -2.92 1.87 -6.02
CA CYS A 60 -3.48 0.61 -6.48
C CYS A 60 -5.00 0.72 -6.71
N LEU A 61 -5.75 1.34 -5.79
CA LEU A 61 -7.20 1.53 -5.93
C LEU A 61 -7.53 2.36 -7.18
N GLN A 62 -6.81 3.47 -7.40
CA GLN A 62 -6.95 4.30 -8.59
C GLN A 62 -6.63 3.53 -9.87
N HIS A 63 -5.62 2.66 -9.85
CA HIS A 63 -5.29 1.80 -10.98
C HIS A 63 -6.44 0.85 -11.32
N VAL A 64 -7.04 0.21 -10.31
CA VAL A 64 -8.18 -0.70 -10.51
C VAL A 64 -9.40 0.05 -11.04
N GLU A 65 -9.72 1.22 -10.48
CA GLU A 65 -10.84 2.06 -10.93
C GLU A 65 -10.64 2.56 -12.36
N ALA A 66 -9.43 2.99 -12.72
CA ALA A 66 -9.10 3.45 -14.07
C ALA A 66 -9.26 2.35 -15.15
N HIS A 67 -9.20 1.08 -14.76
CA HIS A 67 -9.45 -0.06 -15.64
C HIS A 67 -10.94 -0.47 -15.68
N GLY A 68 -11.82 0.30 -15.06
CA GLY A 68 -13.26 0.06 -15.05
C GLY A 68 -13.70 -1.02 -14.05
N CYS A 69 -12.86 -1.33 -13.06
CA CYS A 69 -13.17 -2.28 -12.01
C CYS A 69 -13.48 -1.54 -10.70
N SER A 70 -14.54 -1.93 -10.00
CA SER A 70 -14.87 -1.45 -8.66
C SER A 70 -14.59 -2.54 -7.63
N ILE A 71 -14.01 -2.18 -6.49
CA ILE A 71 -13.73 -3.13 -5.41
C ILE A 71 -14.88 -3.07 -4.40
N GLU A 72 -15.62 -4.17 -4.26
CA GLU A 72 -16.71 -4.26 -3.27
C GLU A 72 -16.18 -4.66 -1.88
N THR A 73 -15.28 -5.65 -1.83
CA THR A 73 -14.68 -6.14 -0.59
C THR A 73 -13.16 -6.16 -0.74
N LEU A 74 -12.47 -5.64 0.26
CA LEU A 74 -11.01 -5.65 0.32
C LEU A 74 -10.56 -6.27 1.64
N ALA A 75 -9.81 -7.36 1.54
CA ALA A 75 -9.13 -7.95 2.69
C ALA A 75 -7.70 -7.40 2.78
N THR A 76 -7.30 -6.87 3.93
CA THR A 76 -5.93 -6.42 4.19
C THR A 76 -5.37 -7.05 5.46
N ASP A 77 -4.08 -6.88 5.71
CA ASP A 77 -3.54 -7.12 7.04
C ASP A 77 -4.08 -6.07 8.04
N ARG A 78 -3.87 -6.32 9.33
CA ARG A 78 -4.39 -5.47 10.42
C ARG A 78 -3.60 -4.17 10.59
N HIS A 79 -3.09 -3.56 9.52
CA HIS A 79 -2.33 -2.33 9.64
C HIS A 79 -3.23 -1.15 10.04
N PRO A 80 -2.96 -0.45 11.16
CA PRO A 80 -3.82 0.64 11.63
C PRO A 80 -4.00 1.81 10.64
N SER A 81 -2.95 2.15 9.88
CA SER A 81 -2.92 3.21 8.87
C SER A 81 -3.94 2.95 7.75
N VAL A 82 -3.88 1.75 7.15
CA VAL A 82 -4.78 1.29 6.08
C VAL A 82 -6.24 1.26 6.55
N ARG A 83 -6.50 0.73 7.74
CA ARG A 83 -7.84 0.69 8.32
C ARG A 83 -8.45 2.09 8.45
N VAL A 84 -7.68 3.04 8.97
CA VAL A 84 -8.15 4.43 9.14
C VAL A 84 -8.39 5.06 7.77
N HIS A 85 -7.47 4.85 6.83
CA HIS A 85 -7.59 5.38 5.47
C HIS A 85 -8.83 4.89 4.74
N LEU A 86 -9.06 3.57 4.72
CA LEU A 86 -10.24 2.97 4.06
C LEU A 86 -11.54 3.47 4.69
N ARG A 87 -11.62 3.52 6.02
CA ARG A 87 -12.81 4.04 6.71
C ARG A 87 -13.10 5.49 6.36
N ASP A 88 -12.07 6.33 6.25
CA ASP A 88 -12.25 7.77 6.10
C ASP A 88 -12.40 8.19 4.63
N SER A 89 -11.81 7.45 3.68
CA SER A 89 -11.74 7.82 2.25
C SER A 89 -12.47 6.87 1.30
N HIS A 90 -12.71 5.62 1.69
CA HIS A 90 -13.30 4.56 0.86
C HIS A 90 -14.38 3.79 1.64
N ALA A 91 -15.33 4.52 2.22
CA ALA A 91 -16.34 3.98 3.15
C ALA A 91 -17.36 3.02 2.49
N ASP A 92 -17.40 3.02 1.17
CA ASP A 92 -18.18 2.10 0.33
C ASP A 92 -17.52 0.72 0.19
N ILE A 93 -16.21 0.61 0.41
CA ILE A 93 -15.49 -0.67 0.39
C ILE A 93 -15.73 -1.41 1.71
N TRP A 94 -16.24 -2.63 1.61
CA TRP A 94 -16.33 -3.53 2.76
C TRP A 94 -14.94 -4.04 3.14
N HIS A 95 -14.42 -3.55 4.27
CA HIS A 95 -13.07 -3.89 4.74
C HIS A 95 -13.06 -5.13 5.62
N GLU A 96 -12.33 -6.17 5.20
CA GLU A 96 -12.07 -7.39 5.96
C GLU A 96 -10.59 -7.52 6.34
N TYR A 97 -10.30 -8.42 7.29
CA TYR A 97 -8.93 -8.76 7.65
C TYR A 97 -8.58 -10.16 7.17
N ASP A 98 -7.39 -10.29 6.59
CA ASP A 98 -6.78 -11.58 6.28
C ASP A 98 -6.31 -12.22 7.62
N LEU A 99 -6.93 -13.35 8.03
CA LEU A 99 -6.72 -14.04 9.31
C LEU A 99 -6.11 -15.43 9.16
#